data_AF-A0A7V4J0R5-F1
#
_entry.id   AF-A0A7V4J0R5-F1
#
_cell.length_a   1.000
_cell.length_b   1.000
_cell.length_c   1.000
_cell.angle_alpha   90.00
_cell.angle_beta   90.00
_cell.angle_gamma   90.00
#
_symmetry.space_group_name_H-M   'P 1'
#
loop_
_entity.id
_entity.type
_entity.pdbx_description
1 polymer ?
#
loop_
_entity_poly.entity_id
_entity_poly.type
_entity_poly.pdbx_seq_one_letter_code
_entity_poly.pdbx_strand_id
1 'polypeptide(L)'
;MEVEVNGDLERAFKNLKKKMAFEGIFKELKRRRYYEKPSEEKKRKREEAARRRVKKMRRFAAQSRTKRVVGGKVGGHEGEAVRVEKSSEE
;
A
#
# COMPACT_ATOMS: atom_id res chain seq x y z
N MET A 1 -16.73 12.98 -11.23
CA MET A 1 -15.58 12.24 -11.77
C MET A 1 -15.40 12.67 -13.22
N GLU A 2 -14.37 13.46 -13.51
CA GLU A 2 -14.21 14.11 -14.80
C GLU A 2 -12.83 13.83 -15.41
N VAL A 3 -12.79 13.72 -16.74
CA VAL A 3 -11.57 13.56 -17.52
C VAL A 3 -11.67 14.50 -18.72
N GLU A 4 -10.78 15.47 -18.77
CA GLU A 4 -10.62 16.36 -19.91
C GLU A 4 -10.00 15.60 -21.09
N VAL A 5 -10.51 15.88 -22.29
CA VAL A 5 -10.09 15.23 -23.54
C VAL A 5 -9.21 16.21 -24.32
N ASN A 6 -7.90 15.95 -24.35
CA ASN A 6 -6.96 16.71 -25.17
C ASN A 6 -6.56 15.87 -26.40
N GLY A 7 -7.29 16.07 -27.50
CA GLY A 7 -7.05 15.44 -28.80
C GLY A 7 -7.42 13.96 -28.89
N ASP A 8 -6.73 13.10 -28.14
CA ASP A 8 -6.89 11.64 -28.21
C ASP A 8 -8.04 11.13 -27.33
N LEU A 9 -9.21 10.93 -27.94
CA LEU A 9 -10.40 10.41 -27.27
C LEU A 9 -10.18 9.03 -26.61
N GLU A 10 -9.44 8.12 -27.27
CA GLU A 10 -9.15 6.79 -26.72
C GLU A 10 -8.35 6.84 -25.42
N ARG A 11 -7.40 7.78 -25.33
CA ARG A 11 -6.59 7.98 -24.12
C ARG A 11 -7.45 8.53 -22.99
N ALA A 12 -8.33 9.48 -23.28
CA ALA A 12 -9.26 10.01 -22.30
C ALA A 12 -10.21 8.91 -21.76
N PHE A 13 -10.74 8.05 -22.64
CA PHE A 13 -11.59 6.95 -22.23
C PHE A 13 -10.86 5.91 -21.37
N LYS A 14 -9.61 5.59 -21.72
CA LYS A 14 -8.76 4.71 -20.90
C LYS A 14 -8.45 5.32 -19.54
N ASN A 15 -8.20 6.63 -19.48
CA ASN A 15 -7.96 7.35 -18.23
C ASN A 15 -9.21 7.38 -17.35
N LEU A 16 -10.39 7.59 -17.94
CA LEU A 16 -11.66 7.52 -17.24
C LEU A 16 -11.87 6.13 -16.63
N LYS A 17 -11.71 5.05 -17.41
CA LYS A 17 -11.81 3.68 -16.89
C LYS A 17 -10.85 3.42 -15.73
N LYS A 18 -9.60 3.91 -15.82
CA LYS A 18 -8.60 3.78 -14.74
C LYS A 18 -9.01 4.55 -13.50
N LYS A 19 -9.44 5.81 -13.63
CA LYS A 19 -9.92 6.60 -12.50
C LYS A 19 -11.15 5.93 -11.85
N MET A 20 -12.08 5.35 -12.64
CA MET A 20 -13.30 4.68 -12.12
C MET A 20 -12.93 3.44 -11.32
N ALA A 21 -11.94 2.69 -11.80
CA ALA A 21 -11.41 1.53 -11.10
C ALA A 21 -10.66 1.92 -9.81
N PHE A 22 -9.96 3.06 -9.82
CA PHE A 22 -9.25 3.59 -8.64
C PHE A 22 -10.21 4.06 -7.55
N GLU A 23 -11.25 4.80 -7.92
CA GLU A 23 -12.33 5.21 -7.01
C GLU A 23 -13.14 4.00 -6.51
N GLY A 24 -13.07 2.87 -7.22
CA GLY A 24 -13.70 1.62 -6.79
C GLY A 24 -15.20 1.55 -7.10
N ILE A 25 -15.71 2.46 -7.94
CA ILE A 25 -17.14 2.57 -8.31
C ILE A 25 -17.68 1.23 -8.80
N PHE A 26 -16.96 0.52 -9.67
CA PHE A 26 -17.41 -0.78 -10.17
C PHE A 26 -17.53 -1.85 -9.07
N LYS A 27 -16.67 -1.78 -8.05
CA LYS A 27 -16.72 -2.71 -6.90
C LYS A 27 -17.91 -2.38 -6.00
N GLU A 28 -18.19 -1.09 -5.82
CA GLU A 28 -19.33 -0.63 -5.06
C GLU A 28 -20.66 -0.94 -5.74
N LEU A 29 -20.77 -0.72 -7.06
CA LEU A 29 -21.95 -1.09 -7.85
C LEU A 29 -22.27 -2.57 -7.74
N LYS A 30 -21.25 -3.45 -7.86
CA LYS A 30 -21.45 -4.90 -7.68
C LYS A 30 -21.93 -5.25 -6.28
N ARG A 31 -21.45 -4.53 -5.27
CA ARG A 31 -21.81 -4.76 -3.88
C ARG A 31 -23.24 -4.31 -3.56
N ARG A 32 -23.67 -3.17 -4.12
CA ARG A 32 -25.00 -2.59 -3.89
C ARG A 32 -26.11 -3.26 -4.71
N ARG A 33 -25.79 -4.21 -5.60
CA ARG A 33 -26.77 -4.89 -6.45
C ARG A 33 -27.82 -5.68 -5.66
N TYR A 34 -27.46 -6.16 -4.46
CA TYR A 34 -28.34 -6.92 -3.58
C TYR A 34 -28.14 -6.51 -2.13
N TYR A 35 -29.13 -6.78 -1.28
CA TYR A 35 -28.99 -6.56 0.16
C TYR A 35 -27.97 -7.55 0.74
N GLU A 36 -26.95 -7.01 1.42
CA GLU A 36 -25.94 -7.76 2.17
C GLU A 36 -26.35 -7.73 3.65
N LYS A 37 -26.39 -8.89 4.32
CA LYS A 37 -26.71 -8.91 5.76
C LYS A 37 -25.62 -8.16 6.54
N PRO A 38 -25.95 -7.49 7.66
CA PRO A 38 -24.98 -6.71 8.43
C PRO A 38 -23.82 -7.56 8.99
N SER A 39 -24.05 -8.84 9.28
CA SER A 39 -23.01 -9.79 9.70
C SER A 39 -22.02 -10.09 8.57
N GLU A 40 -22.53 -10.31 7.36
CA GLU A 40 -21.74 -10.57 6.16
C GLU A 40 -20.94 -9.35 5.75
N GLU A 41 -21.52 -8.16 5.85
CA GLU A 41 -20.81 -6.89 5.63
C GLU A 41 -19.62 -6.74 6.59
N LYS A 42 -19.82 -7.02 7.89
CA LYS A 42 -18.75 -6.96 8.91
C LYS A 42 -17.63 -7.95 8.60
N LYS A 43 -17.95 -9.19 8.21
CA LYS A 43 -16.97 -10.20 7.77
C LYS A 43 -16.21 -9.73 6.52
N ARG A 44 -16.96 -9.28 5.51
CA ARG A 44 -16.60 -8.43 4.36
C ARG A 44 -15.41 -7.51 4.63
N LYS A 45 -15.70 -6.53 5.49
CA LYS A 45 -14.82 -5.42 5.82
C LYS A 45 -13.55 -5.88 6.54
N ARG A 46 -13.66 -6.85 7.46
CA ARG A 46 -12.50 -7.43 8.17
C ARG A 46 -11.54 -8.14 7.21
N GLU A 47 -12.07 -8.99 6.34
CA GLU A 47 -11.26 -9.70 5.34
C GLU A 47 -10.60 -8.74 4.35
N GLU A 48 -11.34 -7.74 3.85
CA GLU A 48 -10.77 -6.75 2.94
C GLU A 48 -9.65 -5.93 3.61
N ALA A 49 -9.82 -5.54 4.88
CA ALA A 49 -8.80 -4.85 5.64
C ALA A 49 -7.54 -5.71 5.82
N ALA A 50 -7.70 -7.00 6.14
CA ALA A 50 -6.59 -7.95 6.25
C ALA A 50 -5.85 -8.09 4.91
N ARG A 51 -6.58 -8.29 3.80
CA ARG A 51 -6.00 -8.37 2.46
C ARG A 51 -5.24 -7.10 2.08
N ARG A 52 -5.79 -5.92 2.39
CA ARG A 52 -5.12 -4.62 2.17
C ARG A 52 -3.84 -4.49 2.98
N ARG A 53 -3.84 -4.90 4.26
CA ARG A 53 -2.65 -4.90 5.13
C ARG A 53 -1.54 -5.79 4.57
N VAL A 54 -1.86 -7.04 4.20
CA VAL A 54 -0.88 -7.97 3.60
C VAL A 54 -0.30 -7.40 2.30
N LYS A 55 -1.14 -6.82 1.44
CA LYS A 55 -0.67 -6.17 0.20
C LYS A 55 0.26 -4.99 0.49
N LYS A 56 -0.05 -4.16 1.49
CA LYS A 56 0.80 -3.02 1.90
C LYS A 56 2.16 -3.50 2.40
N MET A 57 2.19 -4.52 3.26
CA MET A 57 3.44 -5.10 3.77
C MET A 57 4.31 -5.68 2.65
N ARG A 58 3.72 -6.42 1.71
CA ARG A 58 4.44 -6.94 0.54
C ARG A 58 5.03 -5.82 -0.34
N ARG A 59 4.28 -4.74 -0.58
CA ARG A 59 4.78 -3.57 -1.33
C ARG A 59 5.95 -2.90 -0.61
N PHE A 60 5.82 -2.69 0.70
CA PHE A 60 6.90 -2.10 1.50
C PHE A 60 8.16 -2.97 1.50
N ALA A 61 8.02 -4.30 1.66
CA ALA A 61 9.13 -5.24 1.62
C ALA A 61 9.80 -5.36 0.24
N ALA A 62 9.04 -5.17 -0.84
CA ALA A 62 9.59 -5.11 -2.19
C ALA A 62 10.32 -3.77 -2.42
N GLN A 63 9.74 -2.65 -1.98
CA GLN A 63 10.35 -1.32 -2.06
C GLN A 63 11.65 -1.23 -1.24
N SER A 64 11.69 -1.81 -0.03
CA SER A 64 12.90 -1.84 0.79
C SER A 64 13.99 -2.75 0.22
N ARG A 65 13.63 -3.78 -0.56
CA ARG A 65 14.59 -4.57 -1.34
C ARG A 65 15.15 -3.77 -2.51
N THR A 66 14.29 -3.13 -3.31
CA THR A 66 14.73 -2.30 -4.44
C THR A 66 15.57 -1.09 -4.00
N LYS A 67 15.22 -0.45 -2.87
CA LYS A 67 15.99 0.68 -2.32
C LYS A 67 17.38 0.27 -1.81
N ARG A 68 17.54 -0.97 -1.31
CA ARG A 68 18.86 -1.54 -0.98
C ARG A 68 19.72 -1.84 -2.20
N VAL A 69 19.10 -2.21 -3.32
CA VAL A 69 19.81 -2.49 -4.59
C VAL A 69 20.29 -1.21 -5.29
N VAL A 70 19.53 -0.12 -5.21
CA VAL A 70 19.89 1.18 -5.83
C VAL A 70 20.77 2.05 -4.92
N GLY A 71 20.70 1.88 -3.60
CA GLY A 71 21.41 2.70 -2.61
C GLY A 71 22.82 2.22 -2.24
N GLY A 72 23.46 1.39 -3.07
CA GLY A 72 24.79 0.84 -2.80
C GLY A 72 25.93 1.82 -3.07
N LYS A 73 25.98 2.99 -2.41
CA LYS A 73 27.22 3.77 -2.14
C LYS A 73 26.95 4.97 -1.22
N VAL A 74 27.06 4.80 0.09
CA VAL A 74 27.75 5.78 0.98
C VAL A 74 28.20 5.07 2.26
N GLY A 75 29.41 5.41 2.69
CA GLY A 75 30.25 4.69 3.64
C GLY A 75 29.70 4.59 5.06
N GLY A 76 30.27 3.64 5.80
CA GLY A 76 29.94 3.38 7.20
C GLY A 76 30.40 4.50 8.13
N HIS A 77 29.87 4.45 9.34
CA HIS A 77 30.60 4.86 10.52
C HIS A 77 30.35 3.83 11.61
N GLU A 78 31.47 3.32 12.09
CA GLU A 78 31.65 2.42 13.20
C GLU A 78 31.07 3.06 14.47
N GLY A 79 30.57 2.20 15.35
CA GLY A 79 29.96 2.61 16.61
C GLY A 79 29.73 1.40 17.49
N GLU A 80 30.81 0.66 17.73
CA GLU A 80 30.90 -0.34 18.79
C GLU A 80 30.67 0.37 20.13
N ALA A 81 29.44 0.30 20.65
CA ALA A 81 29.15 0.74 22.00
C ALA A 81 29.67 -0.32 22.97
N VAL A 82 30.95 -0.16 23.33
CA VAL A 82 31.63 -0.90 24.40
C VAL A 82 30.78 -0.78 25.68
N ARG A 83 30.21 -1.90 26.10
CA ARG A 83 29.55 -2.07 27.40
C ARG A 83 30.65 -2.12 28.45
N VAL A 84 31.00 -0.97 29.02
CA VAL A 84 31.94 -0.91 30.16
C VAL A 84 31.24 -1.48 31.38
N GLU A 85 31.72 -2.64 31.81
CA GLU A 85 31.46 -3.22 33.12
C GLU A 85 32.02 -2.25 34.18
N LYS A 86 31.14 -1.66 34.99
CA LYS A 86 31.54 -1.09 36.27
C LYS A 86 31.46 -2.18 37.32
N SER A 87 32.59 -2.84 37.52
CA SER A 87 32.92 -3.48 38.79
C SER A 87 33.49 -2.42 39.74
N SER A 88 33.14 -2.56 41.02
CA SER A 88 33.84 -2.06 42.23
C SER A 88 34.08 -0.55 42.37
N GLU A 89 33.43 0.08 43.34
CA GLU A 89 34.04 0.47 44.63
C GLU A 89 32.98 1.05 45.60
N GLU A 90 33.11 0.62 46.86
CA GLU A 90 32.41 0.99 48.12
C GLU A 90 30.95 0.54 48.37
#